data_AF-F0Y9U2-F1
#
_entry.id   AF-F0Y9U2-F1
#
_cell.length_a   1.000
_cell.length_b   1.000
_cell.length_c   1.000
_cell.angle_alpha   90.00
_cell.angle_beta   90.00
_cell.angle_gamma   90.00
#
_symmetry.space_group_name_H-M   'P 1'
#
loop_
_entity.id
_entity.type
_entity.pdbx_description
1 polymer ?
#
loop_
_entity_poly.entity_id
_entity_poly.type
_entity_poly.pdbx_seq_one_letter_code
_entity_poly.pdbx_strand_id
1 'polypeptide(L)'
;VERKRLRDRLQDFGLREHAVASDGNCQFRAIAHQLCGNDERHDAVRKRVVGQLTLEPERYAEFCMVEDAEDADFESFVRRMGNDGEWGDAVTLQAAADVYGIVVCLVTSYNERGIFRATPQHRTPPTAPPTIWLAFWAESHYASI
;
A
#
# COMPACT_ATOMS: atom_id res chain seq x y z
N VAL A 1 10.31 -20.40 -4.18
CA VAL A 1 9.99 -20.63 -2.75
C VAL A 1 8.97 -19.60 -2.25
N GLU A 2 9.16 -18.32 -2.55
CA GLU A 2 8.32 -17.21 -2.07
C GLU A 2 6.88 -17.25 -2.61
N ARG A 3 6.71 -17.52 -3.92
CA ARG A 3 5.38 -17.69 -4.53
C ARG A 3 4.54 -18.78 -3.85
N LYS A 4 5.20 -19.87 -3.42
CA LYS A 4 4.53 -20.96 -2.70
C LYS A 4 4.17 -20.51 -1.29
N ARG A 5 5.10 -19.85 -0.59
CA ARG A 5 4.87 -19.34 0.77
C ARG A 5 3.71 -18.35 0.85
N LEU A 6 3.61 -17.41 -0.09
CA LEU A 6 2.50 -16.46 -0.12
C LEU A 6 1.18 -17.19 -0.35
N ARG A 7 1.14 -18.10 -1.33
CA ARG A 7 -0.05 -18.92 -1.60
C ARG A 7 -0.49 -19.73 -0.39
N ASP A 8 0.44 -20.40 0.30
CA ASP A 8 0.15 -21.19 1.49
C ASP A 8 -0.43 -20.28 2.59
N ARG A 9 0.16 -19.09 2.82
CA ARG A 9 -0.36 -18.10 3.78
C ARG A 9 -1.76 -17.59 3.41
N LEU A 10 -1.99 -17.26 2.14
CA LEU A 10 -3.31 -16.82 1.69
C LEU A 10 -4.35 -17.93 1.91
N GLN A 11 -4.00 -19.18 1.63
CA GLN A 11 -4.86 -20.33 1.87
C GLN A 11 -5.18 -20.50 3.37
N ASP A 12 -4.21 -20.29 4.26
CA ASP A 12 -4.44 -20.32 5.72
C ASP A 12 -5.45 -19.26 6.19
N PHE A 13 -5.50 -18.10 5.52
CA PHE A 13 -6.49 -17.04 5.78
C PHE A 13 -7.80 -17.21 4.99
N GLY A 14 -7.95 -18.25 4.18
CA GLY A 14 -9.11 -18.44 3.29
C GLY A 14 -9.22 -17.39 2.18
N LEU A 15 -8.08 -16.79 1.83
CA LEU A 15 -7.95 -15.68 0.89
C LEU A 15 -7.50 -16.18 -0.50
N ARG A 16 -7.90 -15.49 -1.57
CA ARG A 16 -7.50 -15.81 -2.94
C ARG A 16 -7.05 -14.56 -3.68
N GLU A 17 -5.88 -14.60 -4.30
CA GLU A 17 -5.40 -13.47 -5.10
C GLU A 17 -6.33 -13.15 -6.27
N HIS A 18 -6.58 -11.86 -6.43
CA HIS A 18 -7.05 -11.24 -7.65
C HIS A 18 -5.87 -10.55 -8.34
N ALA A 19 -5.56 -11.01 -9.55
CA ALA A 19 -4.45 -10.48 -10.33
C ALA A 19 -4.76 -9.06 -10.80
N VAL A 20 -3.84 -8.13 -10.53
CA VAL A 20 -3.82 -6.78 -11.12
C VAL A 20 -2.62 -6.69 -12.07
N ALA A 21 -2.59 -5.67 -12.92
CA ALA A 21 -1.44 -5.48 -13.81
C ALA A 21 -0.12 -5.35 -13.02
N SER A 22 0.91 -6.08 -13.44
CA SER A 22 2.26 -6.02 -12.86
C SER A 22 3.07 -4.86 -13.42
N ASP A 23 2.58 -3.64 -13.21
CA ASP A 23 3.27 -2.38 -13.47
C ASP A 23 3.63 -1.68 -12.14
N GLY A 24 4.30 -0.52 -12.23
CA GLY A 24 4.61 0.25 -11.03
C GLY A 24 3.39 0.93 -10.38
N ASN A 25 2.18 0.74 -10.91
CA ASN A 25 0.94 1.15 -10.28
C ASN A 25 0.29 0.04 -9.44
N CYS A 26 0.89 -1.16 -9.38
CA CYS A 26 0.26 -2.35 -8.80
C CYS A 26 -0.28 -2.16 -7.37
N GLN A 27 0.41 -1.42 -6.50
CA GLN A 27 -0.07 -1.13 -5.15
C GLN A 27 -1.38 -0.32 -5.19
N PHE A 28 -1.41 0.77 -5.96
CA PHE A 28 -2.58 1.63 -6.10
C PHE A 28 -3.73 0.94 -6.84
N ARG A 29 -3.43 0.07 -7.81
CA ARG A 29 -4.41 -0.81 -8.47
C ARG A 29 -5.06 -1.77 -7.49
N ALA A 30 -4.27 -2.44 -6.66
CA ALA A 30 -4.77 -3.37 -5.67
C ALA A 30 -5.65 -2.68 -4.61
N ILE A 31 -5.25 -1.48 -4.17
CA ILE A 31 -6.07 -0.63 -3.29
C ILE A 31 -7.36 -0.18 -3.99
N ALA A 32 -7.30 0.28 -5.24
CA ALA A 32 -8.49 0.67 -6.01
C ALA A 32 -9.48 -0.50 -6.13
N HIS A 33 -8.99 -1.69 -6.44
CA HIS A 33 -9.82 -2.89 -6.53
C HIS A 33 -10.50 -3.21 -5.19
N GLN A 34 -9.78 -3.14 -4.06
CA GLN A 34 -10.38 -3.37 -2.73
C GLN A 34 -11.44 -2.31 -2.36
N LEU A 35 -11.25 -1.06 -2.77
CA LEU A 35 -12.14 0.04 -2.42
C LEU A 35 -13.35 0.17 -3.35
N CYS A 36 -13.20 -0.18 -4.62
CA CYS A 36 -14.16 0.13 -5.68
C CYS A 36 -14.60 -1.09 -6.51
N GLY A 37 -14.02 -2.26 -6.29
CA GLY A 37 -14.29 -3.48 -7.05
C GLY A 37 -13.66 -3.53 -8.45
N ASN A 38 -12.81 -2.56 -8.81
CA ASN A 38 -12.00 -2.54 -10.04
C ASN A 38 -10.74 -1.70 -9.85
N ASP A 39 -9.74 -1.88 -10.71
CA ASP A 39 -8.44 -1.20 -10.63
C ASP A 39 -8.32 0.05 -11.53
N GLU A 40 -9.37 0.40 -12.28
CA GLU A 40 -9.37 1.50 -13.26
C GLU A 40 -9.08 2.87 -12.64
N ARG A 41 -9.38 3.03 -11.35
CA ARG A 41 -9.21 4.30 -10.61
C ARG A 41 -7.91 4.39 -9.81
N HIS A 42 -6.90 3.60 -10.16
CA HIS A 42 -5.61 3.61 -9.48
C HIS A 42 -4.94 5.00 -9.47
N ASP A 43 -5.14 5.81 -10.51
CA ASP A 43 -4.61 7.17 -10.60
C ASP A 43 -5.24 8.10 -9.54
N ALA A 44 -6.55 7.99 -9.33
CA ALA A 44 -7.27 8.74 -8.32
C ALA A 44 -6.87 8.30 -6.91
N VAL A 45 -6.58 7.01 -6.72
CA VAL A 45 -6.02 6.50 -5.46
C VAL A 45 -4.63 7.09 -5.21
N ARG A 46 -3.72 7.03 -6.19
CA ARG A 46 -2.39 7.65 -6.08
C ARG A 46 -2.48 9.12 -5.72
N LYS A 47 -3.30 9.90 -6.44
CA LYS A 47 -3.50 11.33 -6.16
C LYS A 47 -3.96 11.61 -4.73
N ARG A 48 -4.87 10.80 -4.18
CA ARG A 48 -5.33 10.96 -2.79
C ARG A 48 -4.24 10.61 -1.78
N VAL A 49 -3.51 9.53 -2.00
CA VAL A 49 -2.40 9.10 -1.13
C VAL A 49 -1.29 10.15 -1.13
N VAL A 50 -0.85 10.62 -2.30
CA VAL A 50 0.16 11.67 -2.43
C VAL A 50 -0.32 12.99 -1.83
N GLY A 51 -1.60 13.32 -2.00
CA GLY A 51 -2.22 14.48 -1.35
C GLY A 51 -2.16 14.40 0.18
N GLN A 52 -2.43 13.23 0.76
CA GLN A 52 -2.28 12.99 2.20
C GLN A 52 -0.84 13.18 2.67
N LEU A 53 0.13 12.62 1.95
CA LEU A 53 1.56 12.81 2.25
C LEU A 53 1.98 14.29 2.19
N THR A 54 1.44 15.03 1.21
CA THR A 54 1.71 16.46 1.02
C THR A 54 1.11 17.32 2.15
N LEU A 55 -0.08 16.96 2.64
CA LEU A 55 -0.80 17.74 3.64
C LEU A 55 -0.24 17.57 5.05
N GLU A 56 0.35 16.40 5.36
CA GLU A 56 0.79 16.07 6.71
C GLU A 56 2.22 15.48 6.73
N PRO A 57 3.23 16.20 6.18
CA PRO A 57 4.59 15.69 5.99
C PRO A 57 5.26 15.26 7.30
N GLU A 58 5.00 15.98 8.39
CA GLU A 58 5.54 15.70 9.73
C GLU A 58 5.21 14.29 10.24
N ARG A 59 4.14 13.66 9.74
CA ARG A 59 3.72 12.31 10.14
C ARG A 59 4.47 11.20 9.41
N TYR A 60 5.04 11.49 8.26
CA TYR A 60 5.58 10.48 7.35
C TYR A 60 7.09 10.62 7.16
N ALA A 61 7.61 11.85 7.28
CA ALA A 61 9.01 12.16 6.99
C ALA A 61 10.01 11.35 7.81
N GLU A 62 9.70 11.00 9.06
CA GLU A 62 10.59 10.17 9.91
C GLU A 62 10.67 8.70 9.47
N PHE A 63 9.68 8.22 8.71
CA PHE A 63 9.61 6.85 8.21
C PHE A 63 10.15 6.71 6.79
N CYS A 64 10.33 7.82 6.08
CA CYS A 64 11.02 7.84 4.80
C CYS A 64 12.52 7.74 5.06
N MET A 65 13.10 6.60 4.71
CA MET A 65 14.56 6.47 4.69
C MET A 65 15.09 7.27 3.50
N VAL A 66 15.57 8.49 3.75
CA VAL A 66 16.23 9.36 2.76
C VAL A 66 17.61 8.80 2.34
N GLU A 67 17.84 7.50 2.54
CA GLU A 67 19.06 6.78 2.20
C GLU A 67 19.02 6.25 0.75
N ASP A 68 17.84 6.22 0.12
CA ASP A 68 17.74 5.98 -1.31
C ASP A 68 18.34 7.19 -2.05
N ALA A 69 19.44 6.95 -2.77
CA ALA A 69 20.28 7.97 -3.40
C ALA A 69 19.56 8.92 -4.39
N GLU A 70 18.29 8.65 -4.71
CA GLU A 70 17.46 9.42 -5.64
C GLU A 70 16.69 10.55 -4.96
N ASP A 71 16.36 10.43 -3.66
CA ASP A 71 15.61 11.46 -2.93
C ASP A 71 16.53 12.23 -1.98
N ALA A 72 16.61 13.55 -2.17
CA ALA A 72 17.38 14.42 -1.28
C ALA A 72 16.62 14.77 0.02
N ASP A 73 15.28 14.71 -0.01
CA ASP A 73 14.38 15.06 1.07
C ASP A 73 12.98 14.43 0.89
N PHE A 74 12.12 14.58 1.90
CA PHE A 74 10.74 14.08 1.85
C PHE A 74 9.91 14.72 0.73
N GLU A 75 10.17 15.99 0.38
CA GLU A 75 9.43 16.65 -0.71
C GLU A 75 9.74 15.99 -2.06
N SER A 76 11.00 15.63 -2.28
CA SER A 76 11.46 14.89 -3.46
C SER A 76 10.79 13.52 -3.54
N PHE A 77 10.74 12.78 -2.42
CA PHE A 77 9.99 11.53 -2.32
C PHE A 77 8.51 11.71 -2.71
N VAL A 78 7.82 12.72 -2.16
CA VAL A 78 6.39 12.96 -2.47
C VAL A 78 6.19 13.31 -3.95
N ARG A 79 7.07 14.14 -4.53
CA ARG A 79 7.03 14.49 -5.96
C ARG A 79 7.22 13.25 -6.83
N ARG A 80 8.21 12.41 -6.50
CA ARG A 80 8.47 11.14 -7.20
C ARG A 80 7.27 10.21 -7.11
N MET A 81 6.68 10.05 -5.93
CA MET A 81 5.50 9.21 -5.70
C MET A 81 4.26 9.69 -6.49
N GLY A 82 4.22 10.96 -6.88
CA GLY A 82 3.21 11.51 -7.78
C GLY A 82 3.27 10.99 -9.22
N ASN A 83 4.41 10.43 -9.65
CA ASN A 83 4.60 9.97 -11.02
C ASN A 83 3.80 8.69 -11.31
N ASP A 84 3.25 8.59 -12.52
CA ASP A 84 2.63 7.36 -13.00
C ASP A 84 3.67 6.25 -13.10
N GLY A 85 3.33 5.06 -12.62
CA GLY A 85 4.25 3.93 -12.58
C GLY A 85 5.31 3.98 -11.47
N GLU A 86 5.27 4.94 -10.55
CA GLU A 86 6.15 4.93 -9.37
C GLU A 86 5.67 3.91 -8.32
N TRP A 87 6.57 3.06 -7.83
CA TRP A 87 6.20 1.97 -6.92
C TRP A 87 5.87 2.50 -5.53
N GLY A 88 4.74 2.04 -4.99
CA GLY A 88 4.37 2.29 -3.60
C GLY A 88 5.15 1.39 -2.61
N ASP A 89 5.29 1.90 -1.39
CA ASP A 89 6.03 1.34 -0.26
C ASP A 89 5.16 1.23 1.01
N ALA A 90 5.76 1.01 2.18
CA ALA A 90 5.02 0.96 3.44
C ALA A 90 4.44 2.33 3.86
N VAL A 91 5.10 3.44 3.51
CA VAL A 91 4.67 4.80 3.84
C VAL A 91 3.37 5.15 3.11
N THR A 92 3.30 4.81 1.83
CA THR A 92 2.07 4.96 1.01
C THR A 92 0.92 4.07 1.48
N LEU A 93 1.17 2.87 2.02
CA LEU A 93 0.12 2.06 2.66
C LEU A 93 -0.43 2.73 3.93
N GLN A 94 0.44 3.33 4.75
CA GLN A 94 0.01 4.08 5.93
C GLN A 94 -0.79 5.34 5.54
N ALA A 95 -0.32 6.11 4.55
CA ALA A 95 -1.07 7.25 4.04
C ALA A 95 -2.42 6.85 3.41
N ALA A 96 -2.51 5.69 2.75
CA ALA A 96 -3.77 5.14 2.28
C ALA A 96 -4.72 4.80 3.44
N ALA A 97 -4.22 4.18 4.52
CA ALA A 97 -5.01 3.91 5.71
C ALA A 97 -5.60 5.21 6.29
N ASP A 98 -4.79 6.26 6.39
CA ASP A 98 -5.20 7.55 6.95
C ASP A 98 -6.22 8.29 6.08
N VAL A 99 -5.97 8.40 4.77
CA VAL A 99 -6.84 9.21 3.87
C VAL A 99 -8.19 8.55 3.61
N TYR A 100 -8.25 7.21 3.62
CA TYR A 100 -9.49 6.47 3.40
C TYR A 100 -10.17 6.02 4.70
N GLY A 101 -9.51 6.13 5.85
CA GLY A 101 -10.04 5.66 7.13
C GLY A 101 -10.21 4.14 7.17
N ILE A 102 -9.26 3.40 6.59
CA ILE A 102 -9.30 1.94 6.45
C ILE A 102 -8.12 1.26 7.15
N VAL A 103 -8.29 0.01 7.55
CA VAL A 103 -7.17 -0.85 7.95
C VAL A 103 -6.63 -1.54 6.70
N VAL A 104 -5.33 -1.47 6.48
CA VAL A 104 -4.67 -2.22 5.40
C VAL A 104 -3.94 -3.41 6.01
N CYS A 105 -4.34 -4.62 5.64
CA CYS A 105 -3.64 -5.85 5.98
C CYS A 105 -2.90 -6.37 4.74
N LEU A 106 -1.57 -6.39 4.80
CA LEU A 106 -0.71 -6.86 3.72
C LEU A 106 -0.12 -8.23 4.09
N VAL A 107 -0.50 -9.28 3.37
CA VAL A 107 0.13 -10.60 3.48
C VAL A 107 1.35 -10.61 2.57
N THR A 108 2.53 -10.86 3.11
CA THR A 108 3.79 -10.82 2.34
C THR A 108 4.40 -12.20 2.21
N SER A 109 5.32 -12.38 1.25
CA SER A 109 6.17 -13.59 1.19
C SER A 109 7.44 -13.52 2.06
N TYR A 110 7.67 -12.46 2.84
CA TYR A 110 8.86 -12.34 3.68
C TYR A 110 8.92 -13.42 4.77
N ASN A 111 10.13 -13.86 5.13
CA ASN A 111 10.33 -14.92 6.12
C ASN A 111 9.89 -14.52 7.53
N GLU A 112 10.31 -13.34 8.00
CA GLU A 112 10.25 -13.00 9.43
C GLU A 112 9.02 -12.19 9.85
N ARG A 113 8.21 -11.68 8.90
CA ARG A 113 6.93 -11.01 9.17
C ARG A 113 5.96 -11.26 8.02
N GLY A 114 5.08 -12.24 8.18
CA GLY A 114 4.16 -12.67 7.12
C GLY A 114 2.97 -11.73 6.90
N ILE A 115 2.70 -10.83 7.84
CA ILE A 115 1.67 -9.81 7.73
C ILE A 115 2.23 -8.47 8.16
N PHE A 116 1.99 -7.44 7.36
CA PHE A 116 2.10 -6.04 7.72
C PHE A 116 0.69 -5.46 7.89
N ARG A 117 0.51 -4.56 8.86
CA ARG A 117 -0.79 -3.95 9.13
C ARG A 117 -0.62 -2.44 9.35
N ALA A 118 -1.28 -1.65 8.52
CA ALA A 118 -1.42 -0.20 8.71
C ALA A 118 -2.83 0.11 9.21
N THR A 119 -2.93 0.93 10.25
CA THR A 119 -4.21 1.39 10.82
C THR A 119 -4.29 2.91 10.73
N PRO A 120 -5.49 3.49 10.52
CA PRO A 120 -5.64 4.94 10.52
C PRO A 120 -5.24 5.50 11.89
N GLN A 121 -4.35 6.49 11.92
CA GLN A 121 -3.80 6.98 13.18
C GLN A 121 -4.62 8.14 13.79
N HIS A 122 -5.34 8.91 12.96
CA HIS A 122 -5.97 10.16 13.41
C HIS A 122 -7.39 10.41 12.89
N ARG A 123 -7.94 9.47 12.11
CA ARG A 123 -9.37 9.41 11.79
C ARG A 123 -9.94 8.15 12.39
N THR A 124 -10.25 8.18 13.69
CA THR A 124 -11.06 7.13 14.31
C THR A 124 -12.49 7.31 13.83
N PRO A 125 -13.02 6.42 12.97
CA PRO A 125 -14.42 6.52 12.60
C PRO A 125 -15.28 6.22 13.84
N PRO A 126 -16.54 6.68 13.87
CA PRO A 126 -17.49 6.32 14.93
C PRO A 126 -17.69 4.81 15.08
N THR A 127 -17.38 4.06 14.02
CA THR A 127 -17.44 2.60 13.92
C THR A 127 -16.07 2.02 13.61
N ALA A 128 -15.89 0.70 13.78
CA ALA A 128 -14.66 0.03 13.40
C ALA A 128 -14.35 0.30 11.90
N PRO A 129 -13.12 0.73 11.55
CA PRO A 129 -12.75 1.00 10.16
C PRO A 129 -12.81 -0.30 9.33
N PRO A 130 -13.28 -0.23 8.07
CA PRO A 130 -13.26 -1.39 7.19
C PRO A 130 -11.81 -1.82 6.92
N THR A 131 -11.61 -3.12 6.73
CA THR A 131 -10.28 -3.70 6.45
C THR A 131 -10.20 -4.12 4.99
N ILE A 132 -9.12 -3.71 4.32
CA ILE A 132 -8.75 -4.20 3.00
C ILE A 132 -7.57 -5.17 3.11
N TRP A 133 -7.53 -6.15 2.21
CA TRP A 133 -6.47 -7.15 2.17
C TRP A 133 -5.69 -7.05 0.87
N LEU A 134 -4.37 -7.01 0.99
CA LEU A 134 -3.44 -6.95 -0.13
C LEU A 134 -2.43 -8.09 0.01
N ALA A 135 -1.89 -8.56 -1.11
CA ALA A 135 -0.79 -9.51 -1.13
C ALA A 135 0.46 -8.81 -1.68
N PHE A 136 1.63 -9.08 -1.09
CA PHE A 136 2.91 -8.62 -1.61
C PHE A 136 3.86 -9.79 -1.85
N TRP A 137 4.29 -9.89 -3.10
CA TRP A 137 5.35 -10.75 -3.55
C TRP A 137 6.64 -9.97 -3.31
N ALA A 138 7.44 -10.42 -2.33
CA ALA A 138 8.68 -9.75 -1.94
C ALA A 138 9.46 -9.29 -3.17
N GLU A 139 9.75 -7.99 -3.20
CA GLU A 139 10.60 -7.33 -4.21
C GLU A 139 10.08 -7.40 -5.66
N SER A 140 8.78 -7.66 -5.90
CA SER A 140 8.30 -7.80 -7.29
C SER A 140 6.88 -7.34 -7.59
N HIS A 141 5.90 -7.46 -6.68
CA HIS A 141 4.51 -7.17 -7.08
C HIS A 141 3.53 -7.05 -5.90
N TYR A 142 2.59 -6.10 -5.95
CA TYR A 142 1.39 -6.09 -5.12
C TYR A 142 0.19 -6.66 -5.89
N ALA A 143 -0.57 -7.55 -5.24
CA ALA A 143 -1.82 -8.09 -5.76
C ALA A 143 -2.98 -7.77 -4.81
N SER A 144 -4.21 -7.75 -5.35
CA SER A 144 -5.42 -7.65 -4.54
C SER A 144 -5.84 -9.04 -4.04
N ILE A 145 -6.62 -9.09 -2.97
CA ILE A 145 -7.13 -10.34 -2.39
C ILE A 145 -8.65 -10.30 -2.30
#